data_AF-A0AAC9IY78-F1
#
_entry.id   AF-A0AAC9IY78-F1
#
_cell.length_a   1.000
_cell.length_b   1.000
_cell.length_c   1.000
_cell.angle_alpha   90.00
_cell.angle_beta   90.00
_cell.angle_gamma   90.00
#
_symmetry.space_group_name_H-M   'P 1'
#
loop_
_entity.id
_entity.type
_entity.pdbx_description
1 polymer ?
#
loop_
_entity_poly.entity_id
_entity_poly.type
_entity_poly.pdbx_seq_one_letter_code
_entity_poly.pdbx_strand_id
1 'polypeptide(L)'
;MLYLFPAAIIALNAKSKKVVILAFALTFLFENYFLHRDGYYPLYFTKIEIFNLVIRFLSTLLIMWLARSLRRSQLRVNFLANTDSLTGLWNRRCARIAIEQSLAKLENRRETFSVAMIDVNDFKKINDLQGRAVGDQVLTKVAHLLMEFLSDVVSCCRLGGDEFLIIAQNYDELK
;
A
#
# COMPACT_ATOMS: atom_id res chain seq x y z
N MET A 1 -0.30 32.14 8.98
CA MET A 1 -1.24 31.01 8.76
C MET A 1 -1.08 30.34 7.39
N LEU A 2 -0.78 31.04 6.28
CA LEU A 2 -0.59 30.41 4.94
C LEU A 2 0.73 29.60 4.74
N TYR A 3 1.67 29.65 5.69
CA TYR A 3 3.06 29.18 5.47
C TYR A 3 3.32 27.70 5.80
N LEU A 4 2.34 26.97 6.39
CA LEU A 4 2.47 25.52 6.69
C LEU A 4 2.05 24.62 5.51
N PHE A 5 1.44 25.19 4.48
CA PHE A 5 0.86 24.45 3.36
C PHE A 5 1.89 23.60 2.58
N PRO A 6 3.10 24.11 2.27
CA PRO A 6 4.10 23.33 1.52
C PRO A 6 4.61 22.12 2.30
N ALA A 7 4.87 22.27 3.60
CA ALA A 7 5.33 21.19 4.45
C ALA A 7 4.26 20.10 4.63
N ALA A 8 2.99 20.49 4.73
CA ALA A 8 1.86 19.56 4.82
C ALA A 8 1.69 18.74 3.51
N ILE A 9 1.76 19.38 2.33
CA ILE A 9 1.69 18.70 1.03
C ILE A 9 2.85 17.73 0.85
N ILE A 10 4.06 18.13 1.23
CA ILE A 10 5.25 17.27 1.16
C ILE A 10 5.13 16.11 2.15
N ALA A 11 4.59 16.33 3.35
CA ALA A 11 4.35 15.25 4.33
C ALA A 11 3.34 14.21 3.84
N LEU A 12 2.31 14.63 3.09
CA LEU A 12 1.31 13.73 2.52
C LEU A 12 1.86 12.88 1.36
N ASN A 13 2.76 13.44 0.54
CA ASN A 13 3.25 12.78 -0.67
C ASN A 13 4.64 12.14 -0.53
N ALA A 14 5.43 12.50 0.49
CA ALA A 14 6.78 11.99 0.65
C ALA A 14 6.80 10.54 1.11
N LYS A 15 7.50 9.69 0.34
CA LYS A 15 7.74 8.29 0.70
C LYS A 15 8.75 8.14 1.85
N SER A 16 9.67 9.10 2.02
CA SER A 16 10.80 9.04 2.96
C SER A 16 10.65 10.01 4.14
N LYS A 17 10.92 9.54 5.36
CA LYS A 17 10.92 10.38 6.58
C LYS A 17 11.93 11.53 6.48
N LYS A 18 13.05 11.33 5.79
CA LYS A 18 14.12 12.34 5.62
C LYS A 18 13.63 13.55 4.82
N VAL A 19 12.83 13.33 3.78
CA VAL A 19 12.26 14.39 2.93
C VAL A 19 11.31 15.28 3.72
N VAL A 20 10.50 14.68 4.60
CA VAL A 20 9.58 15.43 5.49
C VAL A 20 10.36 16.30 6.47
N ILE A 21 11.42 15.76 7.08
CA ILE A 21 12.27 16.50 8.03
C ILE A 21 12.97 17.68 7.33
N LEU A 22 13.51 17.46 6.13
CA LEU A 22 14.17 18.51 5.36
C LEU A 22 13.20 19.63 4.95
N ALA A 23 12.00 19.29 4.47
CA ALA A 23 10.99 20.28 4.11
C ALA A 23 10.56 21.13 5.32
N PHE A 24 10.45 20.51 6.50
CA PHE A 24 10.16 21.22 7.74
C PHE A 24 11.29 22.20 8.11
N ALA A 25 12.55 21.74 8.07
CA ALA A 25 13.71 22.58 8.36
C ALA A 25 13.79 23.79 7.40
N LEU A 26 13.55 23.58 6.10
CA LEU A 26 13.53 24.66 5.11
C LEU A 26 12.41 25.66 5.34
N THR A 27 11.20 25.19 5.69
CA THR A 27 10.06 26.05 6.01
C THR A 27 10.36 26.91 7.24
N PHE A 28 10.97 26.31 8.26
CA PHE A 28 11.37 27.00 9.49
C PHE A 28 12.44 28.08 9.24
N LEU A 29 13.49 27.75 8.47
CA LEU A 29 14.54 28.70 8.10
C LEU A 29 14.00 29.87 7.28
N PHE A 30 13.12 29.58 6.32
CA PHE A 30 12.49 30.61 5.49
C PHE A 30 11.66 31.58 6.32
N GLU A 31 10.84 31.07 7.25
CA GLU A 31 10.05 31.92 8.15
C GLU A 31 10.92 32.78 9.07
N ASN A 32 11.99 32.19 9.64
CA ASN A 32 12.89 32.92 10.53
C ASN A 32 13.63 34.05 9.79
N TYR A 33 14.08 33.78 8.56
CA TYR A 33 14.70 34.77 7.69
C TYR A 33 13.74 35.93 7.33
N PHE A 34 12.49 35.62 6.96
CA PHE A 34 11.51 36.65 6.61
C PHE A 34 11.16 37.54 7.80
N LEU A 35 10.98 36.94 8.98
CA LEU A 35 10.71 37.68 10.22
C LEU A 35 11.85 38.62 10.62
N HIS A 36 13.12 38.24 10.37
CA HIS A 36 14.28 39.08 10.67
C HIS A 36 14.49 40.20 9.64
N ARG A 37 14.07 40.00 8.40
CA ARG A 37 14.24 40.97 7.30
C ARG A 37 13.36 42.22 7.46
N ASP A 38 12.14 42.06 7.98
CA ASP A 38 11.16 43.15 8.03
C ASP A 38 11.31 44.08 9.27
N GLY A 39 12.36 43.90 10.10
CA GLY A 39 12.81 44.91 11.06
C GLY A 39 11.88 45.21 12.24
N TYR A 40 10.92 44.35 12.53
CA TYR A 40 10.09 44.48 13.73
C TYR A 40 10.90 44.02 14.99
N TYR A 41 10.61 44.59 16.18
CA TYR A 41 10.73 44.00 17.55
C TYR A 41 11.83 44.45 18.56
N PRO A 42 11.38 44.82 19.79
CA PRO A 42 12.05 44.38 21.02
C PRO A 42 11.07 43.92 22.15
N LEU A 43 11.49 42.95 22.97
CA LEU A 43 10.94 42.49 24.26
C LEU A 43 9.57 41.77 24.39
N TYR A 44 8.38 42.36 24.12
CA TYR A 44 7.08 41.63 24.27
C TYR A 44 6.91 40.50 23.25
N PHE A 45 7.73 40.53 22.21
CA PHE A 45 7.71 39.61 21.09
C PHE A 45 8.24 38.20 21.44
N THR A 46 9.19 38.07 22.37
CA THR A 46 9.80 36.77 22.72
C THR A 46 8.79 35.73 23.22
N LYS A 47 7.82 36.15 24.03
CA LYS A 47 6.76 35.23 24.52
C LYS A 47 5.79 34.82 23.40
N ILE A 48 5.44 35.74 22.50
CA ILE A 48 4.58 35.46 21.35
C ILE A 48 5.31 34.54 20.35
N GLU A 49 6.61 34.73 20.14
CA GLU A 49 7.41 33.85 19.29
C GLU A 49 7.57 32.46 19.86
N ILE A 50 7.85 32.33 21.16
CA ILE A 50 7.91 31.01 21.82
C ILE A 50 6.55 30.32 21.72
N PHE A 51 5.46 31.05 21.95
CA PHE A 51 4.11 30.51 21.78
C PHE A 51 3.85 30.05 20.34
N ASN A 52 4.18 30.87 19.35
CA ASN A 52 4.05 30.53 17.93
C ASN A 52 4.94 29.34 17.54
N LEU A 53 6.16 29.26 18.08
CA LEU A 53 7.09 28.15 17.89
C LEU A 53 6.50 26.85 18.43
N VAL A 54 5.94 26.88 19.63
CA VAL A 54 5.29 25.72 20.25
C VAL A 54 4.07 25.29 19.43
N ILE A 55 3.21 26.24 19.02
CA ILE A 55 2.04 25.94 18.17
C ILE A 55 2.48 25.34 16.82
N ARG A 56 3.52 25.87 16.18
CA ARG A 56 4.07 25.33 14.93
C ARG A 56 4.64 23.92 15.11
N PHE A 57 5.38 23.71 16.19
CA PHE A 57 5.95 22.40 16.50
C PHE A 57 4.84 21.37 16.73
N LEU A 58 3.86 21.68 17.58
CA LEU A 58 2.74 20.80 17.90
C LEU A 58 1.86 20.51 16.67
N SER A 59 1.52 21.53 15.88
CA SER A 59 0.72 21.36 14.65
C SER A 59 1.45 20.50 13.62
N THR A 60 2.77 20.63 13.50
CA THR A 60 3.57 19.78 12.60
C THR A 60 3.61 18.33 13.08
N LEU A 61 3.81 18.10 14.38
CA LEU A 61 3.75 16.75 14.95
C LEU A 61 2.38 16.10 14.69
N LEU A 62 1.29 16.85 14.88
CA LEU A 62 -0.07 16.40 14.62
C LEU A 62 -0.29 16.06 13.13
N ILE A 63 0.12 16.94 12.21
CA ILE A 63 0.01 16.70 10.76
C ILE A 63 0.80 15.46 10.35
N MET A 64 2.03 15.29 10.85
CA MET A 64 2.84 14.10 10.57
C MET A 64 2.19 12.83 11.10
N TRP A 65 1.60 12.87 12.29
CA TRP A 65 0.89 11.73 12.87
C TRP A 65 -0.36 11.37 12.05
N LEU A 66 -1.18 12.36 11.71
CA LEU A 66 -2.38 12.19 10.87
C LEU A 66 -2.03 11.65 9.48
N ALA A 67 -1.03 12.22 8.81
CA ALA A 67 -0.59 11.77 7.50
C ALA A 67 -0.11 10.30 7.53
N ARG A 68 0.63 9.90 8.57
CA ARG A 68 1.04 8.50 8.74
C ARG A 68 -0.12 7.57 9.03
N SER A 69 -1.05 7.99 9.88
CA SER A 69 -2.25 7.22 10.20
C SER A 69 -3.09 6.98 8.94
N LEU A 70 -3.33 8.04 8.16
CA LEU A 70 -4.06 7.98 6.90
C LEU A 70 -3.38 7.05 5.91
N ARG A 71 -2.06 7.17 5.72
CA ARG A 71 -1.30 6.30 4.81
C ARG A 71 -1.35 4.83 5.24
N ARG A 72 -1.25 4.54 6.54
CA ARG A 72 -1.39 3.16 7.06
C ARG A 72 -2.77 2.61 6.79
N SER A 73 -3.81 3.41 7.01
CA SER A 73 -5.19 3.04 6.71
C SER A 73 -5.37 2.75 5.21
N GLN A 74 -4.85 3.62 4.33
CA GLN A 74 -4.87 3.39 2.89
C GLN A 74 -4.12 2.12 2.49
N LEU A 75 -2.94 1.86 3.04
CA LEU A 75 -2.19 0.63 2.76
C LEU A 75 -2.95 -0.62 3.25
N ARG A 76 -3.58 -0.56 4.42
CA ARG A 76 -4.40 -1.63 4.97
C ARG A 76 -5.62 -1.89 4.08
N VAL A 77 -6.32 -0.84 3.66
CA VAL A 77 -7.46 -0.90 2.74
C VAL A 77 -7.02 -1.49 1.41
N ASN A 78 -5.89 -1.05 0.85
CA ASN A 78 -5.35 -1.59 -0.39
C ASN A 78 -4.98 -3.06 -0.26
N PHE A 79 -4.34 -3.47 0.84
CA PHE A 79 -4.03 -4.87 1.11
C PHE A 79 -5.32 -5.71 1.15
N LEU A 80 -6.27 -5.34 2.01
CA LEU A 80 -7.56 -6.04 2.13
C LEU A 80 -8.38 -6.02 0.83
N ALA A 81 -8.24 -4.98 0.01
CA ALA A 81 -8.93 -4.86 -1.27
C ALA A 81 -8.30 -5.71 -2.38
N ASN A 82 -7.03 -6.13 -2.23
CA ASN A 82 -6.25 -6.78 -3.28
C ASN A 82 -5.88 -8.24 -2.95
N THR A 83 -5.87 -8.62 -1.68
CA THR A 83 -5.53 -9.99 -1.25
C THR A 83 -6.73 -10.71 -0.65
N ASP A 84 -6.75 -12.04 -0.79
CA ASP A 84 -7.66 -12.92 -0.07
C ASP A 84 -7.23 -13.02 1.40
N SER A 85 -8.17 -12.84 2.33
CA SER A 85 -7.85 -12.75 3.75
C SER A 85 -7.41 -14.06 4.39
N LEU A 86 -7.76 -15.21 3.80
CA LEU A 86 -7.41 -16.53 4.30
C LEU A 86 -6.05 -16.99 3.79
N THR A 87 -5.79 -16.79 2.50
CA THR A 87 -4.61 -17.35 1.83
C THR A 87 -3.48 -16.34 1.63
N GLY A 88 -3.76 -15.04 1.70
CA GLY A 88 -2.80 -13.97 1.40
C GLY A 88 -2.46 -13.80 -0.09
N LEU A 89 -2.98 -14.67 -0.96
CA LEU A 89 -2.86 -14.54 -2.41
C LEU A 89 -3.64 -13.34 -2.93
N TRP A 90 -3.43 -12.95 -4.18
CA TRP A 90 -4.30 -11.98 -4.83
C TRP A 90 -5.74 -12.48 -4.87
N ASN A 91 -6.69 -11.57 -4.66
CA ASN A 91 -8.10 -11.92 -4.76
C ASN A 91 -8.61 -11.87 -6.21
N ARG A 92 -9.85 -12.29 -6.41
CA ARG A 92 -10.55 -12.24 -7.71
C ARG A 92 -10.49 -10.89 -8.41
N ARG A 93 -10.52 -9.77 -7.67
CA ARG A 93 -10.44 -8.43 -8.25
C ARG A 93 -9.07 -8.20 -8.88
N CYS A 94 -7.99 -8.54 -8.18
CA CYS A 94 -6.64 -8.42 -8.70
C CYS A 94 -6.41 -9.35 -9.90
N ALA A 95 -6.92 -10.58 -9.86
CA ALA A 95 -6.89 -11.50 -10.99
C ALA A 95 -7.49 -10.87 -12.27
N ARG A 96 -8.70 -10.28 -12.16
CA ARG A 96 -9.35 -9.61 -13.30
C ARG A 96 -8.51 -8.46 -13.85
N ILE A 97 -8.00 -7.60 -12.98
CA ILE A 97 -7.17 -6.46 -13.39
C ILE A 97 -5.90 -6.95 -14.10
N ALA A 98 -5.24 -7.98 -13.58
CA ALA A 98 -4.04 -8.55 -14.18
C ALA A 98 -4.31 -9.16 -15.57
N ILE A 99 -5.43 -9.85 -15.73
CA ILE A 99 -5.86 -10.38 -17.05
C ILE A 99 -6.15 -9.23 -18.02
N GLU A 100 -6.92 -8.22 -17.62
CA GLU A 100 -7.24 -7.05 -18.47
C GLU A 100 -5.97 -6.32 -18.93
N GLN A 101 -5.00 -6.16 -18.03
CA GLN A 101 -3.70 -5.58 -18.35
C GLN A 101 -2.89 -6.47 -19.32
N SER A 102 -2.94 -7.78 -19.15
CA SER A 102 -2.23 -8.74 -20.02
C SER A 102 -2.85 -8.77 -21.42
N LEU A 103 -4.19 -8.71 -21.51
CA LEU A 103 -4.92 -8.58 -22.78
C LEU A 103 -4.55 -7.29 -23.53
N ALA A 104 -4.46 -6.15 -22.85
CA ALA A 104 -4.07 -4.88 -23.47
C ALA A 104 -2.61 -4.88 -23.99
N LYS A 105 -1.74 -5.73 -23.41
CA LYS A 105 -0.34 -5.89 -23.85
C LYS A 105 -0.20 -6.80 -25.06
N LEU A 106 -1.08 -7.80 -25.22
CA LEU A 106 -1.14 -8.64 -26.43
C LEU A 106 -1.28 -7.78 -27.68
N GLU A 107 -2.18 -6.79 -27.65
CA GLU A 107 -2.48 -5.92 -28.80
C GLU A 107 -1.30 -5.02 -29.19
N ASN A 108 -0.48 -4.60 -28.23
CA ASN A 108 0.54 -3.57 -28.43
C ASN A 108 1.99 -4.10 -28.56
N ARG A 109 2.30 -5.29 -28.03
CA ARG A 109 3.71 -5.74 -27.87
C ARG A 109 4.01 -7.18 -28.30
N ARG A 110 3.04 -7.95 -28.80
CA ARG A 110 3.19 -9.41 -29.03
C ARG A 110 3.68 -10.17 -27.79
N GLU A 111 3.37 -9.68 -26.59
CA GLU A 111 3.64 -10.40 -25.33
C GLU A 111 2.59 -11.50 -25.16
N THR A 112 2.98 -12.73 -24.89
CA THR A 112 2.06 -13.84 -24.60
C THR A 112 1.85 -14.00 -23.09
N PHE A 113 0.71 -14.55 -22.71
CA PHE A 113 0.48 -14.97 -21.33
C PHE A 113 -0.39 -16.24 -21.31
N SER A 114 -0.20 -17.04 -20.28
CA SER A 114 -0.99 -18.23 -20.00
C SER A 114 -1.76 -18.06 -18.71
N VAL A 115 -2.92 -18.72 -18.64
CA VAL A 115 -3.76 -18.77 -17.46
C VAL A 115 -4.05 -20.23 -17.14
N ALA A 116 -3.87 -20.63 -15.90
CA ALA A 116 -4.31 -21.92 -15.40
C ALA A 116 -5.29 -21.74 -14.24
N MET A 117 -6.37 -22.52 -14.27
CA MET A 117 -7.34 -22.61 -13.18
C MET A 117 -7.09 -23.90 -12.41
N ILE A 118 -7.11 -23.82 -11.09
CA ILE A 118 -6.94 -24.95 -10.19
C ILE A 118 -8.16 -25.00 -9.28
N ASP A 119 -8.72 -26.19 -9.12
CA ASP A 119 -9.79 -26.48 -8.17
C ASP A 119 -9.32 -27.56 -7.19
N VAL A 120 -9.68 -27.44 -5.90
CA VAL A 120 -9.32 -28.42 -4.89
C VAL A 120 -10.35 -29.55 -4.88
N ASN A 121 -9.98 -30.69 -5.46
CA ASN A 121 -10.84 -31.87 -5.51
C ASN A 121 -11.43 -32.24 -4.13
N ASP A 122 -12.73 -32.55 -4.13
CA ASP A 122 -13.48 -32.99 -2.94
C ASP A 122 -13.43 -32.02 -1.73
N PHE A 123 -13.15 -30.73 -1.94
CA PHE A 123 -13.03 -29.77 -0.83
C PHE A 123 -14.28 -29.68 0.05
N LYS A 124 -15.47 -29.75 -0.56
CA LYS A 124 -16.75 -29.79 0.18
C LYS A 124 -16.80 -30.99 1.14
N LYS A 125 -16.32 -32.15 0.72
CA LYS A 125 -16.28 -33.36 1.55
C LYS A 125 -15.34 -33.19 2.75
N ILE A 126 -14.21 -32.50 2.57
CA ILE A 126 -13.31 -32.15 3.68
C ILE A 126 -14.04 -31.26 4.69
N ASN A 127 -14.72 -30.20 4.22
CA ASN A 127 -15.50 -29.32 5.09
C ASN A 127 -16.61 -30.05 5.85
N ASP A 128 -17.32 -30.96 5.17
CA ASP A 128 -18.44 -31.69 5.75
C ASP A 128 -17.97 -32.74 6.79
N LEU A 129 -16.81 -33.37 6.58
CA LEU A 129 -16.29 -34.42 7.47
C LEU A 129 -15.42 -33.89 8.62
N GLN A 130 -14.66 -32.81 8.38
CA GLN A 130 -13.61 -32.33 9.29
C GLN A 130 -13.87 -30.89 9.78
N GLY A 131 -14.92 -30.24 9.25
CA GLY A 131 -15.27 -28.87 9.60
C GLY A 131 -14.50 -27.82 8.81
N ARG A 132 -15.07 -26.62 8.76
CA ARG A 132 -14.54 -25.48 7.97
C ARG A 132 -13.13 -25.06 8.37
N ALA A 133 -12.77 -25.16 9.65
CA ALA A 133 -11.43 -24.79 10.10
C ALA A 133 -10.34 -25.66 9.47
N VAL A 134 -10.62 -26.95 9.22
CA VAL A 134 -9.70 -27.85 8.53
C VAL A 134 -9.65 -27.53 7.03
N GLY A 135 -10.81 -27.24 6.42
CA GLY A 135 -10.83 -26.74 5.04
C GLY A 135 -10.01 -25.46 4.86
N ASP A 136 -10.13 -24.52 5.79
CA ASP A 136 -9.34 -23.28 5.78
C ASP A 136 -7.82 -23.58 5.84
N GLN A 137 -7.39 -24.54 6.65
CA GLN A 137 -5.98 -24.98 6.70
C GLN A 137 -5.53 -25.60 5.38
N VAL A 138 -6.37 -26.41 4.73
CA VAL A 138 -6.07 -27.00 3.42
C VAL A 138 -5.87 -25.90 2.39
N LEU A 139 -6.76 -24.90 2.33
CA LEU A 139 -6.64 -23.78 1.40
C LEU A 139 -5.39 -22.94 1.64
N THR A 140 -5.06 -22.65 2.91
CA THR A 140 -3.80 -21.96 3.26
C THR A 140 -2.58 -22.79 2.83
N LYS A 141 -2.63 -24.12 2.98
CA LYS A 141 -1.53 -24.99 2.56
C LYS A 141 -1.37 -25.03 1.05
N VAL A 142 -2.47 -25.13 0.29
CA VAL A 142 -2.46 -25.04 -1.18
C VAL A 142 -1.85 -23.72 -1.63
N ALA A 143 -2.28 -22.60 -1.04
CA ALA A 143 -1.75 -21.29 -1.36
C ALA A 143 -0.24 -21.17 -1.10
N HIS A 144 0.24 -21.71 0.03
CA HIS A 144 1.67 -21.75 0.33
C HIS A 144 2.45 -22.56 -0.70
N LEU A 145 1.95 -23.73 -1.10
CA LEU A 145 2.58 -24.55 -2.15
C LEU A 145 2.65 -23.79 -3.48
N LEU A 146 1.55 -23.14 -3.88
CA LEU A 146 1.55 -22.33 -5.10
C LEU A 146 2.59 -21.21 -5.06
N MET A 147 2.73 -20.51 -3.94
CA MET A 147 3.78 -19.49 -3.78
C MET A 147 5.18 -20.09 -3.81
N GLU A 148 5.41 -21.21 -3.12
CA GLU A 148 6.73 -21.86 -3.05
C GLU A 148 7.23 -22.34 -4.42
N PHE A 149 6.34 -22.86 -5.27
CA PHE A 149 6.72 -23.40 -6.58
C PHE A 149 6.69 -22.38 -7.72
N LEU A 150 5.97 -21.26 -7.60
CA LEU A 150 5.66 -20.37 -8.73
C LEU A 150 6.02 -18.88 -8.53
N SER A 151 6.55 -18.48 -7.36
CA SER A 151 6.67 -17.06 -6.96
C SER A 151 7.46 -16.16 -7.90
N ASP A 152 8.45 -16.69 -8.61
CA ASP A 152 9.43 -15.84 -9.28
C ASP A 152 8.95 -15.31 -10.64
N VAL A 153 7.90 -15.90 -11.21
CA VAL A 153 7.48 -15.57 -12.58
C VAL A 153 5.96 -15.56 -12.80
N VAL A 154 5.17 -15.86 -11.77
CA VAL A 154 3.74 -16.14 -11.92
C VAL A 154 2.91 -15.49 -10.82
N SER A 155 1.79 -14.87 -11.21
CA SER A 155 0.84 -14.29 -10.25
C SER A 155 -0.18 -15.33 -9.82
N CYS A 156 -0.19 -15.68 -8.53
CA CYS A 156 -1.15 -16.62 -7.95
C CYS A 156 -2.30 -15.88 -7.26
N CYS A 157 -3.53 -16.29 -7.55
CA CYS A 157 -4.75 -15.68 -7.04
C CYS A 157 -5.70 -16.74 -6.48
N ARG A 158 -6.53 -16.38 -5.48
CA ARG A 158 -7.71 -17.16 -5.09
C ARG A 158 -8.97 -16.44 -5.58
N LEU A 159 -9.81 -17.14 -6.32
CA LEU A 159 -11.04 -16.57 -6.88
C LEU A 159 -12.21 -16.61 -5.90
N GLY A 160 -12.23 -17.62 -5.03
CA GLY A 160 -13.26 -17.87 -4.01
C GLY A 160 -13.42 -19.37 -3.78
N GLY A 161 -13.98 -19.76 -2.64
CA GLY A 161 -14.14 -21.18 -2.32
C GLY A 161 -12.80 -21.93 -2.35
N ASP A 162 -12.71 -22.92 -3.21
CA ASP A 162 -11.60 -23.82 -3.52
C ASP A 162 -10.87 -23.49 -4.83
N GLU A 163 -11.25 -22.42 -5.51
CA GLU A 163 -10.73 -22.07 -6.83
C GLU A 163 -9.52 -21.11 -6.76
N PHE A 164 -8.45 -21.49 -7.45
CA PHE A 164 -7.23 -20.72 -7.61
C PHE A 164 -6.93 -20.44 -9.08
N LEU A 165 -6.28 -19.31 -9.34
CA LEU A 165 -5.89 -18.86 -10.68
C LEU A 165 -4.41 -18.53 -10.71
N ILE A 166 -3.74 -19.00 -11.75
CA ILE A 166 -2.34 -18.75 -12.04
C ILE A 166 -2.28 -17.93 -13.33
N ILE A 167 -1.54 -16.82 -13.32
CA ILE A 167 -1.30 -15.97 -14.50
C ILE A 167 0.20 -15.89 -14.73
N ALA A 168 0.68 -16.50 -15.81
CA ALA A 168 2.08 -16.56 -16.19
C ALA A 168 2.33 -15.69 -17.44
N GLN A 169 3.28 -14.75 -17.36
CA GLN A 169 3.65 -13.90 -18.51
C GLN A 169 4.82 -14.52 -19.27
N ASN A 170 4.77 -14.51 -20.60
CA ASN A 170 5.81 -15.03 -21.48
C ASN A 170 6.20 -16.50 -21.22
N TYR A 171 5.24 -17.31 -20.79
CA TYR A 171 5.39 -18.77 -20.76
C TYR A 171 4.62 -19.37 -21.94
N ASP A 172 5.30 -20.20 -22.72
CA ASP A 172 4.65 -20.93 -23.81
C ASP A 172 3.95 -22.21 -23.30
N GLU A 173 4.43 -22.81 -22.19
CA GLU A 173 3.78 -23.94 -21.49
C GLU A 173 4.07 -23.92 -19.97
N LEU A 174 3.03 -24.07 -19.15
CA LEU A 174 3.16 -24.43 -17.73
C LEU A 174 3.46 -25.94 -17.65
N LYS A 175 4.71 -26.31 -17.35
CA LYS A 175 5.14 -27.71 -17.17
C LYS A 175 4.70 -28.29 -15.85
#